data_AF-A0A1G6ZR65-F1
#
_entry.id   AF-A0A1G6ZR65-F1
#
_cell.length_a   1.000
_cell.length_b   1.000
_cell.length_c   1.000
_cell.angle_alpha   90.00
_cell.angle_beta   90.00
_cell.angle_gamma   90.00
#
_symmetry.space_group_name_H-M   'P 1'
#
loop_
_entity.id
_entity.type
_entity.pdbx_description
1 polymer ?
#
loop_
_entity_poly.entity_id
_entity_poly.type
_entity_poly.pdbx_seq_one_letter_code
_entity_poly.pdbx_strand_id
1 'polypeptide(L)' 'MYIEITVDLTHYDGGVFDLRLSDYHTMKKVTEIARQAQGVTKSQREGHWIRIANKNQVVPGHLTLAKCGIQSGDRLEIL' A
#
# COMPACT_ATOMS: atom_id res chain seq x y z
N MET A 1 -12.70 -2.27 8.79
CA MET A 1 -13.41 -3.18 7.86
C MET A 1 -12.37 -3.92 7.01
N TYR A 2 -12.66 -5.13 6.54
CA TYR A 2 -11.79 -5.79 5.56
C TYR A 2 -12.05 -5.18 4.18
N ILE A 3 -11.00 -4.70 3.54
CA ILE A 3 -11.04 -4.14 2.19
C ILE A 3 -10.10 -4.91 1.28
N GLU A 4 -10.35 -4.84 -0.02
CA GLU A 4 -9.57 -5.49 -1.06
C GLU A 4 -8.99 -4.43 -1.98
N ILE A 5 -7.67 -4.29 -1.93
CA ILE A 5 -6.94 -3.23 -2.63
C ILE A 5 -5.96 -3.88 -3.61
N THR A 6 -5.60 -3.14 -4.66
CA THR A 6 -4.51 -3.52 -5.55
C THR A 6 -3.23 -2.83 -5.10
N VAL A 7 -2.16 -3.59 -4.87
CA VAL A 7 -0.85 -3.04 -4.51
C VAL A 7 0.09 -3.13 -5.71
N ASP A 8 0.81 -2.04 -5.97
CA ASP A 8 1.81 -1.93 -7.01
C ASP A 8 3.20 -1.72 -6.40
N LEU A 9 4.06 -2.72 -6.57
CA LEU A 9 5.45 -2.76 -6.11
C LEU A 9 6.47 -2.58 -7.25
N THR A 10 6.08 -2.03 -8.40
CA THR A 10 6.96 -1.90 -9.58
C THR A 10 8.25 -1.10 -9.31
N HIS A 11 8.26 -0.17 -8.34
CA HIS A 11 9.47 0.54 -7.91
C HIS A 11 10.47 -0.31 -7.08
N TYR A 12 10.06 -1.51 -6.69
CA TYR A 12 10.77 -2.39 -5.75
C TYR A 12 10.94 -3.81 -6.29
N ASP A 13 11.05 -3.97 -7.62
CA ASP A 13 11.22 -5.26 -8.31
C ASP A 13 10.07 -6.26 -8.07
N GLY A 14 8.94 -5.77 -7.55
CA GLY A 14 7.71 -6.54 -7.36
C GLY A 14 6.68 -6.29 -8.47
N GLY A 15 5.64 -7.11 -8.47
CA GLY A 15 4.52 -6.99 -9.39
C GLY A 15 3.35 -6.15 -8.86
N VAL A 16 2.25 -6.23 -9.61
CA VAL A 16 0.94 -5.71 -9.20
C VAL A 16 0.08 -6.90 -8.78
N PHE A 17 -0.56 -6.81 -7.61
CA PHE A 17 -1.38 -7.90 -7.08
C PHE A 17 -2.43 -7.38 -6.09
N ASP A 18 -3.48 -8.17 -5.87
CA ASP A 18 -4.53 -7.81 -4.91
C ASP A 18 -4.22 -8.32 -3.50
N LEU A 19 -4.57 -7.51 -2.52
CA LEU A 19 -4.35 -7.78 -1.10
C LEU A 19 -5.61 -7.45 -0.31
N ARG A 20 -6.12 -8.43 0.44
CA ARG A 20 -7.25 -8.25 1.36
C ARG A 20 -6.75 -8.11 2.80
N LEU A 21 -7.10 -6.99 3.44
CA LEU A 21 -6.68 -6.71 4.82
C LEU A 21 -7.61 -5.72 5.52
N SER A 22 -7.39 -5.53 6.83
CA SER A 22 -8.15 -4.58 7.64
C SER A 22 -7.70 -3.13 7.39
N ASP A 23 -8.64 -2.23 7.10
CA ASP A 23 -8.40 -0.79 6.93
C ASP A 23 -7.80 -0.06 8.15
N TYR A 24 -7.73 -0.72 9.31
CA TYR A 24 -7.05 -0.23 10.51
C TYR A 24 -5.52 -0.29 10.39
N HIS A 25 -4.97 -1.01 9.41
CA HIS A 25 -3.54 -1.04 9.20
C HIS A 25 -3.02 0.31 8.70
N THR A 26 -1.83 0.67 9.20
CA THR A 26 -1.06 1.76 8.63
C THR A 26 -0.53 1.38 7.27
N MET A 27 -0.40 2.37 6.40
CA MET A 27 0.26 2.28 5.11
C MET A 27 1.64 1.60 5.15
N LYS A 28 2.45 1.92 6.15
CA LYS A 28 3.73 1.25 6.40
C LYS A 28 3.54 -0.25 6.63
N LYS A 29 2.55 -0.64 7.43
CA LYS A 29 2.27 -2.05 7.70
C LYS A 29 1.77 -2.78 6.45
N VAL A 30 0.92 -2.12 5.64
CA VAL A 30 0.47 -2.64 4.34
C VAL A 30 1.66 -2.88 3.42
N THR A 31 2.58 -1.93 3.33
CA THR A 31 3.80 -2.06 2.53
C THR A 31 4.69 -3.21 3.00
N GLU A 32 4.85 -3.38 4.32
CA GLU A 32 5.61 -4.48 4.91
C GLU A 32 5.01 -5.85 4.52
N ILE A 33 3.68 -5.99 4.65
CA ILE A 33 2.94 -7.21 4.27
C ILE A 33 3.09 -7.46 2.77
N ALA A 34 2.88 -6.44 1.95
CA ALA A 34 2.95 -6.54 0.50
C ALA A 34 4.34 -7.02 0.03
N ARG A 35 5.40 -6.45 0.62
CA ARG A 35 6.78 -6.84 0.33
C ARG A 35 7.07 -8.28 0.75
N GLN A 36 6.62 -8.70 1.94
CA GLN A 36 6.78 -10.07 2.40
C GLN A 36 6.05 -11.07 1.47
N ALA A 37 4.85 -10.71 1.03
CA ALA A 37 4.06 -11.55 0.12
C ALA A 37 4.71 -11.75 -1.25
N GLN A 38 5.45 -10.75 -1.75
CA GLN A 38 6.16 -10.81 -3.04
C GLN A 38 7.65 -11.19 -2.92
N GLY A 39 8.15 -11.48 -1.71
CA GLY A 39 9.58 -11.77 -1.51
C GLY A 39 10.52 -10.58 -1.75
N VAL A 40 10.01 -9.35 -1.70
CA VAL A 40 10.76 -8.13 -1.98
C VAL A 40 11.64 -7.73 -0.79
N THR A 41 12.95 -7.91 -0.93
CA THR A 41 13.94 -7.63 0.12
C THR A 41 14.31 -6.16 0.25
N LYS A 42 14.15 -5.38 -0.84
CA LYS A 42 14.46 -3.94 -0.89
C LYS A 42 13.57 -3.13 0.04
N SER A 43 14.15 -2.43 1.01
CA SER A 43 13.40 -1.58 1.94
C SER A 43 12.71 -0.42 1.23
N GLN A 44 11.52 -0.06 1.71
CA GLN A 44 10.85 1.17 1.28
C GLN A 44 11.70 2.38 1.67
N ARG A 45 11.68 3.41 0.83
CA ARG A 45 12.31 4.71 1.10
C ARG A 45 11.72 5.38 2.35
N GLU A 46 12.50 6.28 2.95
CA GLU A 46 12.05 7.09 4.09
C GLU A 46 10.77 7.89 3.77
N GLY A 47 9.95 8.12 4.79
CA GLY A 47 8.63 8.74 4.66
C GLY A 47 7.49 7.76 4.32
N HIS A 48 7.84 6.58 3.79
CA HIS A 48 6.88 5.52 3.48
C HIS A 48 5.69 6.01 2.63
N TRP A 49 5.99 6.85 1.64
CA TRP A 49 4.98 7.50 0.80
C TRP A 49 4.29 6.50 -0.11
N ILE A 50 2.97 6.62 -0.20
CA ILE A 50 2.14 5.81 -1.09
C ILE A 50 1.25 6.74 -1.90
N ARG A 51 1.12 6.44 -3.19
CA ARG A 51 0.17 7.09 -4.08
C ARG A 51 -1.06 6.21 -4.26
N ILE A 52 -2.23 6.79 -4.07
CA ILE A 52 -3.52 6.19 -4.40
C ILE A 52 -3.82 6.57 -5.85
N ALA A 53 -3.51 5.67 -6.78
CA ALA A 53 -3.44 5.99 -8.22
C ALA A 53 -4.77 6.53 -8.76
N ASN A 54 -5.87 5.85 -8.44
CA ASN A 54 -7.23 6.19 -8.87
C ASN A 54 -7.79 7.46 -8.20
N LYS A 55 -7.20 7.91 -7.08
CA LYS A 55 -7.57 9.16 -6.38
C LYS A 55 -6.59 10.30 -6.63
N ASN A 56 -5.51 10.03 -7.37
CA ASN A 56 -4.39 10.94 -7.61
C ASN A 56 -3.89 11.65 -6.34
N GLN A 57 -3.80 10.90 -5.23
CA GLN A 57 -3.45 11.43 -3.92
C GLN A 57 -2.20 10.72 -3.38
N VAL A 58 -1.29 11.47 -2.75
CA VAL A 58 -0.11 10.92 -2.07
C VAL A 58 -0.29 11.08 -0.57
N VAL A 59 -0.05 10.01 0.19
CA VAL A 59 -0.26 9.96 1.63
C VAL A 59 0.96 9.40 2.36
N PRO A 60 1.22 9.86 3.59
CA PRO A 60 2.36 9.40 4.37
C PRO A 60 2.11 8.03 5.01
N GLY A 61 3.17 7.24 5.20
CA GLY A 61 3.04 5.85 5.64
C GLY A 61 2.58 5.61 7.08
N HIS A 62 2.53 6.64 7.91
CA HIS A 62 2.10 6.53 9.30
C HIS A 62 0.57 6.60 9.48
N LEU A 63 -0.18 7.00 8.45
CA LEU A 63 -1.64 7.03 8.48
C LEU A 63 -2.24 5.65 8.19
N THR A 64 -3.44 5.40 8.71
CA THR A 64 -4.21 4.20 8.40
C THR A 64 -4.95 4.33 7.08
N LEU A 65 -5.27 3.19 6.46
CA LEU A 65 -6.08 3.15 5.24
C LEU A 65 -7.42 3.87 5.45
N ALA A 66 -8.08 3.61 6.57
CA ALA A 66 -9.34 4.25 6.95
C ALA A 66 -9.20 5.79 7.05
N LYS A 67 -8.13 6.30 7.66
CA LYS A 67 -7.89 7.75 7.77
C LYS A 67 -7.64 8.41 6.42
N CYS A 68 -7.09 7.67 5.46
CA CYS A 68 -6.87 8.14 4.09
C CYS A 68 -8.11 7.95 3.19
N GLY A 69 -9.22 7.44 3.73
CA GLY A 69 -10.43 7.18 2.95
C GLY A 69 -10.25 6.09 1.89
N ILE A 70 -9.36 5.12 2.14
CA ILE A 70 -9.13 4.01 1.21
C ILE A 70 -10.24 2.97 1.34
N GLN A 71 -10.67 2.47 0.19
CA GLN A 71 -11.77 1.54 0.03
C GLN A 71 -11.37 0.41 -0.91
N SER A 72 -12.20 -0.62 -0.97
CA SER A 72 -11.99 -1.72 -1.92
C SER A 72 -11.96 -1.21 -3.37
N GLY A 73 -11.04 -1.74 -4.17
CA GLY A 73 -10.81 -1.32 -5.55
C GLY A 73 -9.80 -0.17 -5.72
N ASP A 74 -9.33 0.45 -4.63
CA ASP A 74 -8.23 1.41 -4.72
C ASP A 74 -6.91 0.75 -5.08
N ARG A 75 -6.09 1.45 -5.87
CA ARG A 75 -4.74 1.02 -6.26
C ARG A 75 -3.68 1.83 -5.51
N LEU A 76 -2.84 1.14 -4.75
CA LEU A 76 -1.74 1.71 -3.97
C LEU A 76 -0.40 1.49 -4.66
N GLU A 77 0.18 2.56 -5.19
CA GLU A 77 1.55 2.60 -5.72
C GLU A 77 2.53 2.94 -4.61
N ILE A 78 3.45 2.02 -4.33
CA ILE A 78 4.48 2.22 -3.31
C ILE A 78 5.65 3.00 -3.93
N LEU A 79 5.97 4.17 -3.37
CA LEU A 79 6.99 5.11 -3.88
C LEU A 79 8.37 4.89 -3.25
#